data_AF-A0A0K8RMI7-F1
#
_entry.id   AF-A0A0K8RMI7-F1
#
_cell.length_a   1.000
_cell.length_b   1.000
_cell.length_c   1.000
_cell.angle_alpha   90.00
_cell.angle_beta   90.00
_cell.angle_gamma   90.00
#
_symmetry.space_group_name_H-M   'P 1'
#
loop_
_entity.id
_entity.type
_entity.pdbx_description
1 polymer ?
#
loop_
_entity_poly.entity_id
_entity_poly.type
_entity_poly.pdbx_seq_one_letter_code
_entity_poly.pdbx_strand_id
1 'polypeptide(L)'
;MLLKVALVIALATRGLSSCLGRRNKNVCLLEPQAGNFRGYVKAWYYDVNVGKCSPFVFGDALESPDENRFSSETECNELCRSEVPIYCFENITSNVRGRSSQKWTYRPSSGQCVRIHWHGAVESGKNVFNSHDECERKCRIPDFGPCAKGVSSWCKSMDTNWYRFDMKTLTCREMRWNECPNGEGNAFALFYQCNQRCGRFVRDKCRMPIQNMSICSTVTTRYGYNYVDQMCEEFQGCDDGGNSFPSAEMCWETCAKNTRSPCVMRPDFKYRGFFKRYYYDIKNNTCKSAWISGKGVPGNTNLFWSMDNCESACIAKHRSGWRY
;
A
#
# COMPACT_ATOMS: atom_id res chain seq x y z
N MET A 1 -86.19 6.57 13.06
CA MET A 1 -85.21 7.23 12.16
C MET A 1 -84.12 7.87 13.00
N LEU A 2 -82.96 7.22 13.14
CA LEU A 2 -81.73 7.81 13.71
C LEU A 2 -80.55 7.00 13.13
N LEU A 3 -79.90 7.52 12.08
CA LEU A 3 -78.66 6.95 11.54
C LEU A 3 -77.50 7.33 12.48
N LYS A 4 -76.78 6.35 13.01
CA LYS A 4 -75.47 6.56 13.65
C LYS A 4 -74.40 6.58 12.57
N VAL A 5 -73.82 7.75 12.31
CA VAL A 5 -72.63 7.91 11.46
C VAL A 5 -71.40 7.58 12.30
N ALA A 6 -70.69 6.50 11.94
CA ALA A 6 -69.40 6.16 12.52
C ALA A 6 -68.29 6.83 11.70
N LEU A 7 -67.53 7.71 12.35
CA LEU A 7 -66.36 8.38 11.76
C LEU A 7 -65.16 7.42 11.83
N VAL A 8 -64.74 6.86 10.70
CA VAL A 8 -63.50 6.06 10.62
C VAL A 8 -62.35 7.02 10.34
N ILE A 9 -61.56 7.34 11.36
CA ILE A 9 -60.31 8.08 11.20
C ILE A 9 -59.25 7.07 10.72
N ALA A 10 -58.98 7.06 9.41
CA ALA A 10 -57.84 6.36 8.85
C ALA A 10 -56.55 7.11 9.23
N LEU A 11 -55.83 6.61 10.22
CA LEU A 11 -54.44 7.02 10.47
C LEU A 11 -53.59 6.48 9.32
N ALA A 12 -53.37 7.31 8.30
CA ALA A 12 -52.33 7.09 7.32
C ALA A 12 -50.97 7.22 8.04
N THR A 13 -50.45 6.11 8.55
CA THR A 13 -49.03 5.99 8.88
C THR A 13 -48.27 6.12 7.56
N ARG A 14 -47.86 7.34 7.23
CA ARG A 14 -46.78 7.57 6.28
C ARG A 14 -45.53 6.96 6.88
N GLY A 15 -45.35 5.65 6.68
CA GLY A 15 -44.04 5.06 6.75
C GLY A 15 -43.17 5.85 5.78
N LEU A 16 -42.24 6.63 6.31
CA LEU A 16 -41.05 7.02 5.57
C LEU A 16 -40.33 5.70 5.23
N SER A 17 -40.74 5.05 4.14
CA SER A 17 -39.80 4.22 3.40
C SER A 17 -38.75 5.20 2.89
N SER A 18 -37.67 5.30 3.64
CA SER A 18 -36.42 5.83 3.11
C SER A 18 -36.05 4.93 1.94
N CYS A 19 -36.37 5.38 0.73
CA CYS A 19 -35.61 4.97 -0.44
C CYS A 19 -34.20 5.55 -0.28
N LEU A 20 -33.40 4.97 0.63
CA LEU A 20 -31.95 5.08 0.57
C LEU A 20 -31.55 4.34 -0.71
N GLY A 21 -31.59 5.08 -1.82
CA GLY A 21 -31.18 4.59 -3.12
C GLY A 21 -29.80 3.97 -2.98
N ARG A 22 -29.70 2.68 -3.26
CA ARG A 22 -28.45 1.94 -3.22
C ARG A 22 -27.47 2.65 -4.16
N ARG A 23 -26.44 3.28 -3.59
CA ARG A 23 -25.42 4.04 -4.34
C ARG A 23 -24.86 3.16 -5.46
N ASN A 24 -24.74 3.70 -6.67
CA ASN A 24 -24.33 2.90 -7.82
C ASN A 24 -22.85 2.50 -7.69
N LYS A 25 -22.53 1.19 -7.74
CA LYS A 25 -21.14 0.70 -7.61
C LYS A 25 -20.20 1.25 -8.70
N ASN A 26 -20.75 1.76 -9.82
CA ASN A 26 -19.97 2.41 -10.87
C ASN A 26 -19.23 3.67 -10.39
N VAL A 27 -19.65 4.31 -9.29
CA VAL A 27 -18.92 5.45 -8.72
C VAL A 27 -17.48 5.09 -8.35
N CYS A 28 -17.21 3.82 -8.03
CA CYS A 28 -15.88 3.30 -7.74
C CYS A 28 -14.94 3.28 -8.96
N LEU A 29 -15.43 3.57 -10.17
CA LEU A 29 -14.64 3.65 -11.39
C LEU A 29 -14.36 5.09 -11.82
N LEU A 30 -14.97 6.08 -11.16
CA LEU A 30 -14.85 7.48 -11.52
C LEU A 30 -13.61 8.10 -10.87
N GLU A 31 -12.99 9.05 -11.55
CA GLU A 31 -11.94 9.87 -10.95
C GLU A 31 -12.54 10.82 -9.90
N PRO A 32 -11.85 11.06 -8.77
CA PRO A 32 -12.31 12.03 -7.78
C PRO A 32 -12.23 13.44 -8.36
N GLN A 33 -13.22 14.28 -8.08
CA GLN A 33 -13.22 15.67 -8.54
C GLN A 33 -12.44 16.54 -7.55
N ALA A 34 -11.24 16.97 -7.96
CA ALA A 34 -10.47 17.95 -7.20
C ALA A 34 -11.24 19.28 -7.14
N GLY A 35 -11.23 19.90 -5.96
CA GLY A 35 -11.87 21.19 -5.76
C GLY A 35 -11.19 22.34 -6.47
N ASN A 36 -11.98 23.26 -6.99
CA ASN A 36 -11.48 24.61 -7.29
C ASN A 36 -11.35 25.42 -5.99
N PHE A 37 -10.54 26.49 -6.02
CA PHE A 37 -10.03 27.28 -4.87
C PHE A 37 -11.04 27.84 -3.83
N ARG A 38 -12.35 27.54 -3.89
CA ARG A 38 -13.39 28.15 -3.06
C ARG A 38 -13.73 27.41 -1.76
N GLY A 39 -13.09 26.27 -1.49
CA GLY A 39 -13.14 25.58 -0.21
C GLY A 39 -12.70 24.14 -0.38
N TYR A 40 -12.28 23.49 0.72
CA TYR A 40 -11.78 22.12 0.68
C TYR A 40 -12.40 21.26 1.77
N VAL A 41 -12.86 20.07 1.36
CA VAL A 41 -13.39 19.05 2.27
C VAL A 41 -12.53 17.80 2.17
N LYS A 42 -12.07 17.32 3.32
CA LYS A 42 -11.40 16.01 3.41
C LYS A 42 -12.48 14.93 3.44
N ALA A 43 -12.46 14.06 2.43
CA ALA A 43 -13.34 12.91 2.33
C ALA A 43 -12.56 11.72 1.76
N TRP A 44 -13.22 10.60 1.51
CA TRP A 44 -12.61 9.37 1.00
C TRP A 44 -13.03 9.10 -0.44
N TYR A 45 -12.17 8.46 -1.22
CA TYR A 45 -12.51 7.93 -2.54
C TYR A 45 -11.85 6.58 -2.75
N TYR A 46 -12.38 5.80 -3.69
CA TYR A 46 -11.77 4.54 -4.09
C TYR A 46 -10.91 4.74 -5.34
N ASP A 47 -9.62 4.40 -5.25
CA ASP A 47 -8.73 4.40 -6.39
C ASP A 47 -8.67 3.00 -7.00
N VAL A 48 -9.11 2.89 -8.25
CA VAL A 48 -9.14 1.63 -9.01
C VAL A 48 -7.75 1.17 -9.47
N ASN A 49 -6.77 2.07 -9.57
CA ASN A 49 -5.41 1.68 -9.94
C ASN A 49 -4.66 1.08 -8.75
N VAL A 50 -4.94 1.53 -7.52
CA VAL A 50 -4.33 1.00 -6.29
C VAL A 50 -5.18 -0.08 -5.61
N GLY A 51 -6.50 -0.04 -5.80
CA GLY A 51 -7.44 -0.96 -5.15
C GLY A 51 -7.66 -0.67 -3.68
N LYS A 52 -7.69 0.61 -3.32
CA LYS A 52 -7.78 1.07 -1.93
C LYS A 52 -8.65 2.32 -1.83
N CYS A 53 -9.36 2.42 -0.70
CA CYS A 53 -10.00 3.65 -0.26
C CYS A 53 -8.98 4.56 0.41
N SER A 54 -8.86 5.80 -0.06
CA SER A 54 -7.85 6.75 0.40
C SER A 54 -8.51 8.11 0.65
N PRO A 55 -7.99 8.90 1.61
CA PRO A 55 -8.50 10.24 1.81
C PRO A 55 -8.03 11.16 0.67
N PHE A 56 -8.86 12.12 0.33
CA PHE A 56 -8.65 13.09 -0.73
C PHE A 56 -9.23 14.44 -0.34
N VAL A 57 -8.72 15.50 -0.95
CA VAL A 57 -9.17 16.87 -0.72
C VAL A 57 -10.06 17.27 -1.89
N PHE A 58 -11.37 17.28 -1.64
CA PHE A 58 -12.41 17.64 -2.61
C PHE A 58 -12.73 19.12 -2.54
N GLY A 59 -13.40 19.62 -3.57
CA GLY A 59 -14.04 20.94 -3.53
C GLY A 59 -15.21 20.99 -2.56
N ASP A 60 -15.55 22.21 -2.15
CA ASP A 60 -16.70 22.52 -1.31
C ASP A 60 -18.07 22.46 -2.03
N ALA A 61 -18.09 21.99 -3.28
CA ALA A 61 -19.32 21.73 -4.01
C ALA A 61 -20.22 20.71 -3.26
N LEU A 62 -21.53 20.81 -3.48
CA LEU A 62 -22.52 19.91 -2.89
C LEU A 62 -22.17 18.45 -3.22
N GLU A 63 -22.20 17.59 -2.21
CA GLU A 63 -21.98 16.14 -2.36
C GLU A 63 -23.03 15.54 -3.28
N SER A 64 -22.57 14.84 -4.33
CA SER A 64 -23.44 14.06 -5.21
C SER A 64 -23.38 12.58 -4.84
N PRO A 65 -24.53 11.87 -4.75
CA PRO A 65 -24.55 10.42 -4.62
C PRO A 65 -23.81 9.68 -5.74
N ASP A 66 -23.64 10.32 -6.90
CA ASP A 66 -22.98 9.76 -8.09
C ASP A 66 -21.48 10.09 -8.17
N GLU A 67 -20.91 10.72 -7.14
CA GLU A 67 -19.47 11.02 -7.06
C GLU A 67 -18.70 9.89 -6.37
N ASN A 68 -17.45 9.67 -6.79
CA ASN A 68 -16.47 8.86 -6.05
C ASN A 68 -15.99 9.63 -4.80
N ARG A 69 -16.91 9.86 -3.86
CA ARG A 69 -16.68 10.64 -2.64
C ARG A 69 -17.51 10.05 -1.50
N PHE A 70 -16.84 9.67 -0.42
CA PHE A 70 -17.42 8.99 0.72
C PHE A 70 -17.07 9.74 2.01
N SER A 71 -18.02 9.74 2.95
CA SER A 71 -17.84 10.42 4.24
C SER A 71 -16.83 9.71 5.16
N SER A 72 -16.62 8.41 4.95
CA SER A 72 -15.72 7.57 5.74
C SER A 72 -15.04 6.49 4.90
N GLU A 73 -13.90 5.99 5.39
CA GLU A 73 -13.20 4.84 4.79
C GLU A 73 -14.09 3.59 4.80
N THR A 74 -14.87 3.40 5.86
CA THR A 74 -15.80 2.28 6.02
C THR A 74 -16.84 2.28 4.90
N GLU A 75 -17.52 3.41 4.67
CA GLU A 75 -18.52 3.55 3.60
C GLU A 75 -17.91 3.25 2.21
N CYS A 76 -16.71 3.76 1.96
CA CYS A 76 -15.97 3.49 0.73
C CYS A 76 -15.64 2.00 0.56
N ASN A 77 -15.10 1.35 1.61
CA ASN A 77 -14.73 -0.06 1.55
C ASN A 77 -15.98 -0.96 1.41
N GLU A 78 -17.09 -0.64 2.09
CA GLU A 78 -18.36 -1.39 1.97
C GLU A 78 -18.90 -1.38 0.54
N LEU A 79 -18.85 -0.24 -0.15
CA LEU A 79 -19.35 -0.13 -1.52
C LEU A 79 -18.34 -0.67 -2.55
N CYS A 80 -17.10 -0.19 -2.50
CA CYS A 80 -16.11 -0.41 -3.57
C CYS A 80 -15.25 -1.67 -3.37
N ARG A 81 -15.20 -2.21 -2.15
CA ARG A 81 -14.47 -3.44 -1.80
C ARG A 81 -15.36 -4.46 -1.11
N SER A 82 -16.61 -4.53 -1.54
CA SER A 82 -17.68 -5.39 -0.98
C SER A 82 -17.35 -6.87 -0.91
N GLU A 83 -16.35 -7.36 -1.65
CA GLU A 83 -15.88 -8.75 -1.59
C GLU A 83 -15.12 -9.06 -0.29
N VAL A 84 -14.57 -8.02 0.35
CA VAL A 84 -13.83 -8.13 1.60
C VAL A 84 -14.79 -7.79 2.75
N PRO A 85 -14.97 -8.67 3.74
CA PRO A 85 -15.80 -8.36 4.89
C PRO A 85 -15.33 -7.07 5.60
N ILE A 86 -16.27 -6.19 5.97
CA ILE A 86 -15.94 -4.86 6.50
C ILE A 86 -15.06 -4.93 7.77
N TYR A 87 -15.25 -5.97 8.59
CA TYR A 87 -14.43 -6.18 9.78
C TYR A 87 -12.94 -6.36 9.47
N CYS A 88 -12.55 -6.75 8.25
CA CYS A 88 -11.14 -6.85 7.86
C CYS A 88 -10.44 -5.47 7.81
N PHE A 89 -11.21 -4.38 7.75
CA PHE A 89 -10.71 -3.01 7.77
C PHE A 89 -10.80 -2.35 9.16
N GLU A 90 -11.40 -3.03 10.14
CA GLU A 90 -11.49 -2.51 11.51
C GLU A 90 -10.12 -2.52 12.19
N ASN A 91 -9.81 -1.42 12.88
CA ASN A 91 -8.70 -1.36 13.82
C ASN A 91 -9.03 -2.16 15.07
N ILE A 92 -8.08 -2.99 15.51
CA ILE A 92 -8.21 -3.74 16.75
C ILE A 92 -7.97 -2.80 17.94
N THR A 93 -8.91 -2.74 18.88
CA THR A 93 -8.74 -2.07 20.18
C THR A 93 -8.81 -3.10 21.28
N SER A 94 -7.78 -3.16 22.12
CA SER A 94 -7.69 -4.07 23.26
C SER A 94 -7.85 -3.27 24.54
N ASN A 95 -9.05 -3.27 25.12
CA ASN A 95 -9.31 -2.61 26.41
C ASN A 95 -9.38 -3.60 27.59
N VAL A 96 -8.96 -4.85 27.40
CA VAL A 96 -9.18 -5.94 28.37
C VAL A 96 -7.89 -6.29 29.11
N ARG A 97 -7.96 -6.32 30.45
CA ARG A 97 -6.93 -6.92 31.30
C ARG A 97 -7.12 -8.44 31.30
N GLY A 98 -6.11 -9.20 30.89
CA GLY A 98 -6.20 -10.66 30.82
C GLY A 98 -4.96 -11.32 30.25
N ARG A 99 -4.93 -12.66 30.24
CA ARG A 99 -3.80 -13.44 29.72
C ARG A 99 -3.66 -13.21 28.22
N SER A 100 -2.49 -12.72 27.81
CA SER A 100 -2.18 -12.52 26.39
C SER A 100 -2.05 -13.86 25.68
N SER A 101 -2.60 -13.97 24.48
CA SER A 101 -2.37 -15.10 23.58
C SER A 101 -1.99 -14.61 22.19
N GLN A 102 -1.25 -15.42 21.45
CA GLN A 102 -0.88 -15.08 20.09
C GLN A 102 -2.07 -15.33 19.16
N LYS A 103 -2.44 -14.30 18.40
CA LYS A 103 -3.52 -14.29 17.42
C LYS A 103 -3.04 -13.67 16.12
N TRP A 104 -3.90 -13.70 15.11
CA TRP A 104 -3.65 -13.11 13.80
C TRP A 104 -4.62 -11.98 13.55
N THR A 105 -4.17 -10.93 12.85
CA THR A 105 -5.02 -9.84 12.37
C THR A 105 -4.68 -9.54 10.92
N TYR A 106 -5.66 -9.11 10.15
CA TYR A 106 -5.43 -8.66 8.78
C TYR A 106 -5.01 -7.18 8.80
N ARG A 107 -3.89 -6.87 8.15
CA ARG A 107 -3.43 -5.50 7.92
C ARG A 107 -3.70 -5.12 6.47
N PRO A 108 -4.73 -4.29 6.17
CA PRO A 108 -5.11 -3.94 4.81
C PRO A 108 -4.03 -3.16 4.04
N SER A 109 -3.25 -2.33 4.74
CA SER A 109 -2.19 -1.51 4.12
C SER A 109 -1.11 -2.36 3.45
N SER A 110 -0.69 -3.45 4.09
CA SER A 110 0.30 -4.39 3.57
C SER A 110 -0.31 -5.65 2.98
N GLY A 111 -1.64 -5.79 2.96
CA GLY A 111 -2.34 -6.98 2.49
C GLY A 111 -1.88 -8.29 3.16
N GLN A 112 -1.54 -8.25 4.45
CA GLN A 112 -0.93 -9.37 5.18
C GLN A 112 -1.67 -9.72 6.46
N CYS A 113 -1.74 -11.02 6.74
CA CYS A 113 -2.11 -11.54 8.06
C CYS A 113 -0.87 -11.55 8.96
N VAL A 114 -0.87 -10.71 10.00
CA VAL A 114 0.27 -10.55 10.92
C VAL A 114 -0.08 -11.06 12.31
N ARG A 115 0.93 -11.58 13.02
CA ARG A 115 0.77 -12.03 14.41
C ARG A 115 0.68 -10.84 15.35
N ILE A 116 -0.19 -10.95 16.33
CA ILE A 116 -0.38 -9.97 17.40
C ILE A 116 -0.44 -10.67 18.75
N HIS A 117 -0.11 -9.92 19.79
CA HIS A 117 -0.44 -10.27 21.18
C HIS A 117 -1.84 -9.73 21.49
N TRP A 118 -2.77 -10.63 21.78
CA TRP A 118 -4.19 -10.29 21.97
C TRP A 118 -4.67 -10.62 23.38
N HIS A 119 -5.40 -9.69 23.98
CA HIS A 119 -6.02 -9.83 25.29
C HIS A 119 -7.53 -9.90 25.11
N GLY A 120 -8.09 -11.10 25.14
CA GLY A 120 -9.52 -11.32 24.98
C GLY A 120 -9.84 -12.57 24.18
N ALA A 121 -11.14 -12.84 24.04
CA ALA A 121 -11.64 -13.88 23.16
C ALA A 121 -11.52 -13.45 21.69
N VAL A 122 -11.55 -14.44 20.79
CA VAL A 122 -11.76 -14.19 19.36
C VAL A 122 -13.27 -14.17 19.13
N GLU A 123 -13.80 -13.04 18.72
CA GLU A 123 -15.21 -12.86 18.43
C GLU A 123 -15.48 -13.00 16.93
N SER A 124 -16.66 -13.52 16.58
CA SER A 124 -17.10 -13.55 15.19
C SER A 124 -17.33 -12.13 14.69
N GLY A 125 -16.94 -11.86 13.43
CA GLY A 125 -17.08 -10.53 12.83
C GLY A 125 -16.05 -9.51 13.31
N LYS A 126 -14.90 -9.95 13.83
CA LYS A 126 -13.78 -9.08 14.20
C LYS A 126 -12.51 -9.41 13.43
N ASN A 127 -11.62 -8.42 13.30
CA ASN A 127 -10.31 -8.54 12.66
C ASN A 127 -9.27 -9.28 13.50
N VAL A 128 -9.68 -10.32 14.23
CA VAL A 128 -8.81 -11.12 15.10
C VAL A 128 -9.15 -12.59 14.85
N PHE A 129 -8.13 -13.40 14.60
CA PHE A 129 -8.30 -14.78 14.16
C PHE A 129 -7.42 -15.73 14.98
N ASN A 130 -7.89 -16.97 15.12
CA ASN A 130 -7.16 -17.99 15.87
C ASN A 130 -5.99 -18.57 15.07
N SER A 131 -6.10 -18.61 13.75
CA SER A 131 -5.06 -19.12 12.86
C SER A 131 -4.76 -18.15 11.70
N HIS A 132 -3.56 -18.28 11.15
CA HIS A 132 -3.14 -17.58 9.94
C HIS A 132 -4.09 -17.90 8.78
N ASP A 133 -4.42 -19.18 8.57
CA ASP A 133 -5.23 -19.63 7.44
C ASP A 133 -6.67 -19.10 7.51
N GLU A 134 -7.21 -18.94 8.72
CA GLU A 134 -8.52 -18.30 8.90
C GLU A 134 -8.49 -16.83 8.47
N CYS A 135 -7.47 -16.08 8.88
CA CYS A 135 -7.25 -14.70 8.47
C CYS A 135 -7.08 -14.58 6.95
N GLU A 136 -6.25 -15.44 6.35
CA GLU A 136 -5.97 -15.45 4.92
C GLU A 136 -7.26 -15.71 4.14
N ARG A 137 -8.03 -16.74 4.51
CA ARG A 137 -9.26 -17.11 3.83
C ARG A 137 -10.37 -16.07 3.97
N LYS A 138 -10.50 -15.44 5.13
CA LYS A 138 -11.59 -14.48 5.41
C LYS A 138 -11.29 -13.07 4.90
N CYS A 139 -10.03 -12.64 4.95
CA CYS A 139 -9.66 -11.26 4.62
C CYS A 139 -8.74 -11.15 3.41
N ARG A 140 -7.57 -11.80 3.44
CA ARG A 140 -6.55 -11.58 2.40
C ARG A 140 -6.95 -12.11 1.03
N ILE A 141 -7.51 -13.33 0.98
CA ILE A 141 -7.89 -13.98 -0.27
C ILE A 141 -8.95 -13.17 -1.04
N PRO A 142 -10.07 -12.75 -0.40
CA PRO A 142 -11.04 -11.87 -1.05
C PRO A 142 -10.43 -10.53 -1.46
N ASP A 143 -9.45 -10.02 -0.69
CA ASP A 143 -8.87 -8.70 -0.94
C ASP A 143 -7.93 -8.65 -2.15
N PHE A 144 -7.43 -9.79 -2.64
CA PHE A 144 -6.70 -9.83 -3.91
C PHE A 144 -7.53 -9.26 -5.07
N GLY A 145 -8.86 -9.41 -5.03
CA GLY A 145 -9.75 -8.90 -6.07
C GLY A 145 -9.28 -9.32 -7.48
N PRO A 146 -9.11 -8.37 -8.42
CA PRO A 146 -8.59 -8.65 -9.76
C PRO A 146 -7.24 -9.38 -9.76
N CYS A 147 -6.35 -9.15 -8.79
CA CYS A 147 -5.02 -9.77 -8.74
C CYS A 147 -5.09 -11.31 -8.59
N ALA A 148 -6.18 -11.85 -8.06
CA ALA A 148 -6.40 -13.30 -7.96
C ALA A 148 -7.09 -13.91 -9.17
N LYS A 149 -7.55 -13.10 -10.14
CA LYS A 149 -8.26 -13.59 -11.32
C LYS A 149 -7.32 -14.34 -12.27
N GLY A 150 -7.89 -15.31 -12.98
CA GLY A 150 -7.15 -16.07 -13.98
C GLY A 150 -6.79 -15.20 -15.19
N VAL A 151 -6.10 -15.82 -16.14
CA VAL A 151 -5.86 -15.26 -17.48
C VAL A 151 -6.29 -16.31 -18.50
N SER A 152 -6.58 -15.90 -19.73
CA SER A 152 -6.96 -16.84 -20.78
C SER A 152 -5.73 -17.58 -21.30
N SER A 153 -5.91 -18.86 -21.64
CA SER A 153 -4.92 -19.65 -22.38
C SER A 153 -5.26 -19.82 -23.87
N TRP A 154 -6.42 -19.32 -24.30
CA TRP A 154 -6.83 -19.28 -25.70
C TRP A 154 -6.58 -17.89 -26.26
N CYS A 155 -5.42 -17.72 -26.86
CA CYS A 155 -4.92 -16.43 -27.30
C CYS A 155 -4.81 -16.36 -28.82
N LYS A 156 -5.14 -15.21 -29.39
CA LYS A 156 -4.62 -14.79 -30.69
C LYS A 156 -3.24 -14.17 -30.45
N SER A 157 -2.30 -14.34 -31.37
CA SER A 157 -0.98 -13.69 -31.29
C SER A 157 -1.14 -12.19 -30.99
N MET A 158 -0.48 -11.68 -29.95
CA MET A 158 -0.51 -10.27 -29.58
C MET A 158 0.88 -9.67 -29.70
N ASP A 159 0.99 -8.47 -30.29
CA ASP A 159 2.25 -7.74 -30.42
C ASP A 159 2.67 -7.02 -29.11
N THR A 160 1.80 -6.97 -28.11
CA THR A 160 2.04 -6.26 -26.83
C THR A 160 2.27 -7.23 -25.70
N ASN A 161 3.36 -7.03 -24.96
CA ASN A 161 3.63 -7.76 -23.72
C ASN A 161 2.70 -7.26 -22.61
N TRP A 162 2.09 -8.19 -21.90
CA TRP A 162 1.23 -7.91 -20.75
C TRP A 162 1.88 -8.42 -19.48
N TYR A 163 1.50 -7.85 -18.35
CA TYR A 163 1.96 -8.25 -17.02
C TYR A 163 0.79 -8.73 -16.19
N ARG A 164 1.02 -9.68 -15.28
CA ARG A 164 0.01 -10.20 -14.36
C ARG A 164 0.57 -10.42 -12.97
N PHE A 165 -0.32 -10.41 -11.97
CA PHE A 165 0.05 -10.84 -10.63
C PHE A 165 -0.04 -12.37 -10.53
N ASP A 166 1.05 -13.00 -10.12
CA ASP A 166 1.11 -14.44 -9.86
C ASP A 166 0.88 -14.71 -8.38
N MET A 167 -0.25 -15.36 -8.08
CA MET A 167 -0.66 -15.72 -6.71
C MET A 167 0.25 -16.76 -6.04
N LYS A 168 1.00 -17.56 -6.81
CA LYS A 168 1.90 -18.59 -6.25
C LYS A 168 3.19 -17.98 -5.74
N THR A 169 3.78 -17.08 -6.53
CA THR A 169 5.04 -16.40 -6.17
C THR A 169 4.79 -15.08 -5.42
N LEU A 170 3.57 -14.56 -5.48
CA LEU A 170 3.18 -13.25 -4.98
C LEU A 170 4.06 -12.15 -5.58
N THR A 171 4.12 -12.12 -6.91
CA THR A 171 4.91 -11.16 -7.69
C THR A 171 4.17 -10.76 -8.96
N CYS A 172 4.35 -9.52 -9.40
CA CYS A 172 4.05 -9.17 -10.78
C CYS A 172 5.09 -9.79 -11.71
N ARG A 173 4.64 -10.35 -12.83
CA ARG A 173 5.52 -10.91 -13.87
C ARG A 173 4.93 -10.68 -15.24
N GLU A 174 5.77 -10.76 -16.26
CA GLU A 174 5.32 -10.81 -17.64
C GLU A 174 4.44 -12.06 -17.87
N MET A 175 3.43 -11.90 -18.71
CA MET A 175 2.57 -12.99 -19.16
C MET A 175 3.36 -13.89 -20.11
N ARG A 176 3.15 -15.20 -19.98
CA ARG A 176 3.78 -16.18 -20.86
C ARG A 176 3.16 -16.08 -22.26
N TRP A 177 3.86 -16.60 -23.27
CA TRP A 177 3.41 -16.58 -24.66
C TRP A 177 2.00 -17.17 -24.88
N ASN A 178 1.56 -18.08 -24.01
CA ASN A 178 0.25 -18.72 -24.06
C ASN A 178 -0.77 -18.11 -23.08
N GLU A 179 -0.45 -17.01 -22.41
CA GLU A 179 -1.33 -16.29 -21.50
C GLU A 179 -1.77 -14.98 -22.16
N CYS A 180 -3.06 -14.63 -22.08
CA CYS A 180 -3.58 -13.35 -22.58
C CYS A 180 -4.68 -12.75 -21.70
N PRO A 181 -4.97 -11.44 -21.82
CA PRO A 181 -6.02 -10.79 -21.07
C PRO A 181 -7.38 -11.48 -21.27
N ASN A 182 -8.14 -11.64 -20.18
CA ASN A 182 -9.50 -12.19 -20.19
C ASN A 182 -10.56 -11.16 -19.80
N GLY A 183 -10.18 -9.89 -19.60
CA GLY A 183 -11.08 -8.82 -19.16
C GLY A 183 -11.39 -8.77 -17.67
N GLU A 184 -10.84 -9.68 -16.83
CA GLU A 184 -11.12 -9.69 -15.39
C GLU A 184 -10.17 -8.81 -14.55
N GLY A 185 -9.24 -8.11 -15.19
CA GLY A 185 -8.39 -7.10 -14.55
C GLY A 185 -7.05 -7.60 -13.96
N ASN A 186 -6.66 -8.86 -14.15
CA ASN A 186 -5.32 -9.36 -13.80
C ASN A 186 -4.31 -9.29 -14.96
N ALA A 187 -4.57 -8.42 -15.94
CA ALA A 187 -3.70 -8.19 -17.07
C ALA A 187 -3.46 -6.68 -17.19
N PHE A 188 -2.20 -6.28 -17.06
CA PHE A 188 -1.74 -4.90 -17.01
C PHE A 188 -0.82 -4.63 -18.19
N ALA A 189 -0.94 -3.47 -18.82
CA ALA A 189 -0.10 -3.10 -19.95
C ALA A 189 1.35 -2.81 -19.54
N LEU A 190 1.57 -2.41 -18.29
CA LEU A 190 2.88 -2.05 -17.75
C LEU A 190 3.17 -2.79 -16.44
N PHE A 191 4.44 -3.16 -16.25
CA PHE A 191 4.91 -3.75 -15.00
C PHE A 191 4.62 -2.83 -13.79
N TYR A 192 4.79 -1.52 -13.99
CA TYR A 192 4.43 -0.50 -12.99
C TYR A 192 2.96 -0.60 -12.56
N GLN A 193 2.02 -0.69 -13.50
CA GLN A 193 0.57 -0.76 -13.19
C GLN A 193 0.19 -2.03 -12.42
N CYS A 194 0.81 -3.16 -12.75
CA CYS A 194 0.62 -4.39 -11.97
C CYS A 194 1.07 -4.18 -10.52
N ASN A 195 2.25 -3.59 -10.31
CA ASN A 195 2.77 -3.33 -8.97
C ASN A 195 2.00 -2.21 -8.26
N GLN A 196 1.43 -1.24 -8.97
CA GLN A 196 0.56 -0.23 -8.38
C GLN A 196 -0.72 -0.88 -7.80
N ARG A 197 -1.32 -1.81 -8.55
CA ARG A 197 -2.58 -2.48 -8.15
C ARG A 197 -2.37 -3.63 -7.16
N CYS A 198 -1.35 -4.43 -7.37
CA CYS A 198 -1.13 -5.70 -6.66
C CYS A 198 0.10 -5.66 -5.74
N GLY A 199 0.88 -4.57 -5.76
CA GLY A 199 2.16 -4.44 -5.05
C GLY A 199 2.07 -4.63 -3.55
N ARG A 200 0.95 -4.20 -2.93
CA ARG A 200 0.71 -4.45 -1.50
C ARG A 200 0.80 -5.94 -1.13
N PHE A 201 0.45 -6.84 -2.05
CA PHE A 201 0.53 -8.28 -1.85
C PHE A 201 1.88 -8.92 -2.17
N VAL A 202 2.74 -8.20 -2.89
CA VAL A 202 4.06 -8.70 -3.27
C VAL A 202 4.89 -8.99 -2.01
N ARG A 203 5.60 -10.12 -1.97
CA ARG A 203 6.46 -10.42 -0.81
C ARG A 203 7.82 -9.74 -0.90
N ASP A 204 8.46 -9.84 -2.06
CA ASP A 204 9.75 -9.22 -2.31
C ASP A 204 9.55 -7.77 -2.77
N LYS A 205 9.44 -6.87 -1.80
CA LYS A 205 9.25 -5.44 -2.06
C LYS A 205 10.45 -4.81 -2.76
N CYS A 206 11.63 -5.36 -2.55
CA CYS A 206 12.89 -4.82 -3.05
C CYS A 206 13.07 -4.99 -4.56
N ARG A 207 12.27 -5.84 -5.20
CA ARG A 207 12.25 -5.98 -6.68
C ARG A 207 11.07 -5.28 -7.34
N MET A 208 10.21 -4.63 -6.56
CA MET A 208 9.17 -3.77 -7.11
C MET A 208 9.77 -2.45 -7.57
N PRO A 209 9.23 -1.80 -8.62
CA PRO A 209 9.62 -0.44 -8.94
C PRO A 209 9.15 0.51 -7.84
N ILE A 210 9.91 1.56 -7.57
CA ILE A 210 9.49 2.64 -6.66
C ILE A 210 8.19 3.23 -7.20
N GLN A 211 7.12 3.16 -6.42
CA GLN A 211 5.81 3.63 -6.82
C GLN A 211 5.64 5.09 -6.40
N ASN A 212 5.36 5.97 -7.36
CA ASN A 212 4.85 7.30 -7.03
C ASN A 212 3.32 7.21 -7.01
N MET A 213 2.77 6.90 -5.83
CA MET A 213 1.32 6.80 -5.68
C MET A 213 0.67 8.15 -5.97
N SER A 214 -0.36 8.15 -6.82
CA SER A 214 -1.25 9.29 -7.10
C SER A 214 -1.99 9.80 -5.85
N ILE A 215 -1.93 9.06 -4.74
CA ILE A 215 -2.75 9.23 -3.56
C ILE A 215 -1.90 9.12 -2.31
N CYS A 216 -1.43 10.26 -1.85
CA CYS A 216 -0.82 10.36 -0.54
C CYS A 216 -1.66 11.31 0.30
N SER A 217 -2.25 10.78 1.37
CA SER A 217 -2.95 11.58 2.39
C SER A 217 -2.04 12.70 2.92
N THR A 218 -0.78 12.33 3.09
CA THR A 218 0.33 13.23 3.41
C THR A 218 1.53 12.76 2.60
N VAL A 219 2.04 13.63 1.74
CA VAL A 219 3.31 13.41 1.05
C VAL A 219 4.43 13.68 2.04
N THR A 220 5.35 12.73 2.15
CA THR A 220 6.50 12.78 3.06
C THR A 220 7.72 12.24 2.33
N THR A 221 8.92 12.52 2.86
CA THR A 221 10.13 11.85 2.39
C THR A 221 10.05 10.36 2.68
N ARG A 222 10.28 9.55 1.63
CA ARG A 222 10.30 8.10 1.63
C ARG A 222 11.57 7.62 0.93
N TYR A 223 11.87 6.34 1.08
CA TYR A 223 13.01 5.68 0.44
C TYR A 223 12.54 4.41 -0.24
N GLY A 224 12.91 4.20 -1.50
CA GLY A 224 12.60 2.98 -2.23
C GLY A 224 13.87 2.33 -2.74
N TYR A 225 13.96 1.00 -2.73
CA TYR A 225 15.13 0.30 -3.24
C TYR A 225 15.04 0.16 -4.76
N ASN A 226 15.94 0.81 -5.48
CA ASN A 226 16.14 0.57 -6.89
C ASN A 226 17.00 -0.68 -7.06
N TYR A 227 16.39 -1.77 -7.50
CA TYR A 227 17.07 -3.05 -7.71
C TYR A 227 18.12 -3.03 -8.83
N VAL A 228 17.93 -2.16 -9.83
CA VAL A 228 18.85 -2.04 -10.98
C VAL A 228 20.14 -1.35 -10.55
N ASP A 229 20.00 -0.19 -9.88
CA ASP A 229 21.15 0.58 -9.39
C ASP A 229 21.68 0.07 -8.04
N GLN A 230 20.96 -0.86 -7.42
CA GLN A 230 21.23 -1.43 -6.09
C GLN A 230 21.30 -0.40 -4.96
N MET A 231 20.52 0.69 -5.07
CA MET A 231 20.55 1.79 -4.12
C MET A 231 19.17 2.10 -3.53
N CYS A 232 19.15 2.58 -2.29
CA CYS A 232 17.98 3.22 -1.72
C CYS A 232 17.89 4.68 -2.22
N GLU A 233 16.82 4.99 -2.94
CA GLU A 233 16.57 6.31 -3.52
C GLU A 233 15.51 7.05 -2.71
N GLU A 234 15.80 8.30 -2.39
CA GLU A 234 14.87 9.22 -1.75
C GLU A 234 13.80 9.71 -2.74
N PHE A 235 12.54 9.69 -2.33
CA PHE A 235 11.44 10.26 -3.12
C PHE A 235 10.38 10.90 -2.22
N GLN A 236 9.54 11.75 -2.81
CA GLN A 236 8.36 12.30 -2.14
C GLN A 236 7.18 11.37 -2.38
N GLY A 237 6.63 10.80 -1.31
CA GLY A 237 5.54 9.84 -1.40
C GLY A 237 4.93 9.49 -0.05
N CYS A 238 4.30 8.33 0.03
CA CYS A 238 3.65 7.82 1.24
C CYS A 238 3.86 6.31 1.35
N ASP A 239 3.36 5.71 2.43
CA ASP A 239 3.35 4.25 2.55
C ASP A 239 2.45 3.65 1.47
N ASP A 240 3.07 2.86 0.59
CA ASP A 240 2.45 2.21 -0.55
C ASP A 240 2.16 0.72 -0.29
N GLY A 241 2.40 0.26 0.95
CA GLY A 241 2.34 -1.15 1.30
C GLY A 241 3.42 -1.99 0.61
N GLY A 242 4.46 -1.36 0.07
CA GLY A 242 5.37 -1.91 -0.92
C GLY A 242 6.82 -1.43 -0.76
N ASN A 243 7.39 -0.91 -1.84
CA ASN A 243 8.78 -0.44 -1.92
C ASN A 243 8.90 1.03 -1.51
N SER A 244 8.31 1.37 -0.36
CA SER A 244 8.30 2.70 0.22
C SER A 244 8.57 2.60 1.72
N PHE A 245 9.79 2.95 2.10
CA PHE A 245 10.28 2.89 3.47
C PHE A 245 10.28 4.29 4.11
N PRO A 246 9.97 4.40 5.40
CA PRO A 246 9.96 5.68 6.12
C PRO A 246 11.37 6.24 6.40
N SER A 247 12.42 5.42 6.28
CA SER A 247 13.81 5.84 6.47
C SER A 247 14.78 5.08 5.56
N ALA A 248 15.93 5.69 5.27
CA ALA A 248 17.00 5.05 4.51
C ALA A 248 17.50 3.79 5.22
N GLU A 249 17.64 3.83 6.55
CA GLU A 249 17.98 2.66 7.38
C GLU A 249 17.05 1.49 7.12
N MET A 250 15.73 1.70 7.18
CA MET A 250 14.78 0.63 6.94
C MET A 250 14.88 0.09 5.50
N CYS A 251 15.09 0.95 4.51
CA CYS A 251 15.28 0.52 3.12
C CYS A 251 16.54 -0.35 2.96
N TRP A 252 17.70 0.13 3.41
CA TRP A 252 18.97 -0.57 3.28
C TRP A 252 18.99 -1.88 4.07
N GLU A 253 18.47 -1.89 5.30
CA GLU A 253 18.39 -3.10 6.11
C GLU A 253 17.38 -4.13 5.57
N THR A 254 16.31 -3.67 4.91
CA THR A 254 15.34 -4.60 4.32
C THR A 254 15.86 -5.18 3.01
N CYS A 255 16.41 -4.34 2.14
CA CYS A 255 16.71 -4.72 0.75
C CYS A 255 18.18 -5.04 0.47
N ALA A 256 19.10 -4.50 1.27
CA ALA A 256 20.53 -4.63 1.03
C ALA A 256 21.29 -5.36 2.14
N LYS A 257 20.64 -5.83 3.21
CA LYS A 257 21.31 -6.46 4.36
C LYS A 257 22.22 -7.65 4.02
N ASN A 258 21.85 -8.43 3.01
CA ASN A 258 22.66 -9.58 2.55
C ASN A 258 23.53 -9.23 1.33
N THR A 259 23.62 -7.96 0.97
CA THR A 259 24.51 -7.47 -0.08
C THR A 259 25.86 -7.10 0.52
N ARG A 260 26.84 -6.86 -0.35
CA ARG A 260 28.14 -6.27 0.05
C ARG A 260 28.13 -4.75 -0.03
N SER A 261 26.95 -4.11 -0.05
CA SER A 261 26.84 -2.66 -0.11
C SER A 261 27.51 -2.02 1.12
N PRO A 262 28.48 -1.10 0.93
CA PRO A 262 29.07 -0.33 2.02
C PRO A 262 28.02 0.41 2.86
N CYS A 263 26.89 0.82 2.25
CA CYS A 263 25.92 1.72 2.85
C CYS A 263 25.06 1.07 3.96
N VAL A 264 24.98 -0.27 4.01
CA VAL A 264 24.31 -1.00 5.10
C VAL A 264 25.27 -1.38 6.24
N MET A 265 26.57 -1.21 6.04
CA MET A 265 27.58 -1.61 7.01
C MET A 265 27.79 -0.51 8.06
N ARG A 266 28.14 -0.92 9.28
CA ARG A 266 28.62 0.02 10.29
C ARG A 266 30.03 0.50 9.89
N PRO A 267 30.35 1.78 10.09
CA PRO A 267 31.72 2.24 9.90
C PRO A 267 32.64 1.54 10.92
N ASP A 268 33.76 0.99 10.44
CA ASP A 268 34.77 0.35 11.28
C ASP A 268 35.90 1.34 11.61
N PHE A 269 36.08 1.63 12.90
CA PHE A 269 37.07 2.59 13.40
C PHE A 269 38.26 1.91 14.14
N LYS A 270 38.45 0.60 14.01
CA LYS A 270 39.35 -0.22 14.86
C LYS A 270 40.88 -0.15 14.62
N TYR A 271 41.48 0.96 14.18
CA TYR A 271 42.92 1.02 13.89
C TYR A 271 43.65 2.22 14.55
N ARG A 272 45.01 2.29 14.60
CA ARG A 272 45.84 3.43 15.11
C ARG A 272 46.57 4.31 14.04
N GLY A 273 46.26 5.62 13.94
CA GLY A 273 46.70 6.57 12.87
C GLY A 273 45.76 7.80 12.68
N PHE A 274 46.15 8.81 11.89
CA PHE A 274 45.40 10.08 11.67
C PHE A 274 45.11 10.38 10.19
N PHE A 275 44.02 9.85 9.63
CA PHE A 275 43.53 10.22 8.30
C PHE A 275 42.05 10.59 8.35
N LYS A 276 41.68 11.71 7.73
CA LYS A 276 40.27 12.06 7.55
C LYS A 276 39.66 11.14 6.50
N ARG A 277 38.57 10.46 6.86
CA ARG A 277 37.76 9.60 5.98
C ARG A 277 36.29 9.91 6.12
N TYR A 278 35.53 9.51 5.11
CA TYR A 278 34.10 9.75 5.02
C TYR A 278 33.35 8.44 5.16
N TYR A 279 32.16 8.46 5.73
CA TYR A 279 31.31 7.30 5.91
C TYR A 279 29.85 7.71 5.82
N TYR A 280 29.00 6.77 5.40
CA TYR A 280 27.57 6.99 5.32
C TYR A 280 26.91 6.70 6.67
N ASP A 281 26.24 7.70 7.22
CA ASP A 281 25.35 7.57 8.37
C ASP A 281 23.94 7.19 7.90
N ILE A 282 23.70 5.89 7.87
CA ILE A 282 22.47 5.25 7.44
C ILE A 282 21.21 5.75 8.17
N LYS A 283 21.34 6.19 9.43
CA LYS A 283 20.18 6.67 10.22
C LYS A 283 19.69 8.03 9.76
N ASN A 284 20.64 8.88 9.39
CA ASN A 284 20.37 10.27 9.00
C ASN A 284 20.36 10.47 7.49
N ASN A 285 20.65 9.41 6.70
CA ASN A 285 20.86 9.49 5.26
C ASN A 285 21.86 10.59 4.86
N THR A 286 23.00 10.66 5.56
CA THR A 286 24.02 11.71 5.31
C THR A 286 25.41 11.12 5.32
N CYS A 287 26.32 11.70 4.54
CA CYS A 287 27.74 11.39 4.64
C CYS A 287 28.41 12.28 5.68
N LYS A 288 29.19 11.65 6.57
CA LYS A 288 29.93 12.31 7.65
C LYS A 288 31.40 12.02 7.49
N SER A 289 32.24 12.79 8.17
CA SER A 289 33.68 12.53 8.23
C SER A 289 34.14 12.23 9.64
N ALA A 290 35.11 11.33 9.76
CA ALA A 290 35.81 11.05 11.00
C ALA A 290 37.31 10.96 10.75
N TRP A 291 38.10 11.29 11.78
CA TRP A 291 39.52 10.96 11.80
C TRP A 291 39.64 9.50 12.18
N ILE A 292 40.09 8.70 11.23
CA ILE A 292 40.31 7.28 11.42
C ILE A 292 41.78 6.98 11.24
N SER A 293 42.17 5.83 11.77
CA SER A 293 43.45 5.27 11.45
C SER A 293 43.41 4.37 10.23
N GLY A 294 44.49 4.41 9.44
CA GLY A 294 44.78 3.41 8.42
C GLY A 294 45.01 4.08 7.08
N LYS A 295 45.89 3.49 6.26
CA LYS A 295 46.18 4.02 4.92
C LYS A 295 45.12 3.65 3.89
N GLY A 296 44.30 2.63 4.13
CA GLY A 296 43.39 2.08 3.14
C GLY A 296 41.91 2.39 3.41
N VAL A 297 41.15 2.47 2.34
CA VAL A 297 39.70 2.30 2.33
C VAL A 297 39.47 0.93 1.70
N PRO A 298 39.29 -0.13 2.50
CA PRO A 298 38.92 -1.42 1.94
C PRO A 298 37.60 -1.22 1.18
N GLY A 299 37.56 -1.53 -0.12
CA GLY A 299 36.40 -1.27 -0.99
C GLY A 299 35.11 -2.05 -0.63
N ASN A 300 35.11 -2.71 0.53
CA ASN A 300 34.05 -3.49 1.13
C ASN A 300 33.70 -2.99 2.54
N THR A 301 34.00 -1.72 2.85
CA THR A 301 33.69 -1.09 4.16
C THR A 301 32.92 0.20 3.94
N ASN A 302 32.16 0.63 4.96
CA ASN A 302 31.52 1.94 4.97
C ASN A 302 32.53 3.06 5.25
N LEU A 303 33.54 3.17 4.39
CA LEU A 303 34.58 4.18 4.43
C LEU A 303 34.84 4.64 2.99
N PHE A 304 35.12 5.93 2.82
CA PHE A 304 35.29 6.57 1.51
C PHE A 304 36.43 7.60 1.57
N TRP A 305 37.05 7.84 0.41
CA TRP A 305 38.18 8.77 0.26
C TRP A 305 37.77 10.24 0.34
N SER A 306 36.62 10.58 -0.26
CA SER A 306 36.07 11.93 -0.30
C SER A 306 34.59 11.93 0.09
N MET A 307 34.06 13.13 0.36
CA MET A 307 32.62 13.32 0.55
C MET A 307 31.84 12.87 -0.69
N ASP A 308 32.26 13.33 -1.87
CA ASP A 308 31.61 13.02 -3.15
C ASP A 308 31.55 11.51 -3.45
N ASN A 309 32.59 10.75 -3.08
CA ASN A 309 32.57 9.30 -3.24
C ASN A 309 31.55 8.63 -2.31
N CYS A 310 31.40 9.14 -1.08
CA CYS A 310 30.38 8.64 -0.16
C CYS A 310 28.98 8.98 -0.66
N GLU A 311 28.74 10.22 -1.06
CA GLU A 311 27.43 10.69 -1.52
C GLU A 311 26.99 9.96 -2.79
N SER A 312 27.89 9.83 -3.78
CA SER A 312 27.58 9.13 -5.04
C SER A 312 27.31 7.64 -4.86
N ALA A 313 27.86 7.02 -3.80
CA ALA A 313 27.70 5.59 -3.53
C ALA A 313 26.47 5.27 -2.67
N CYS A 314 26.04 6.18 -1.79
CA CYS A 314 25.03 5.88 -0.76
C CYS A 314 23.83 6.81 -0.73
N ILE A 315 23.83 7.91 -1.48
CA ILE A 315 22.74 8.89 -1.50
C ILE A 315 22.26 9.08 -2.94
N ALA A 316 21.02 8.68 -3.21
CA ALA A 316 20.34 8.97 -4.47
C ALA A 316 18.96 9.55 -4.24
N LYS A 317 18.50 10.27 -5.27
CA LYS A 317 17.11 10.74 -5.39
C LYS A 317 16.47 10.04 -6.57
N HIS A 318 15.26 9.55 -6.37
CA HIS A 318 14.50 8.90 -7.41
C HIS A 318 14.11 9.90 -8.49
N ARG A 319 14.32 9.52 -9.75
CA ARG A 319 13.87 10.29 -10.91
C ARG A 319 12.78 9.47 -11.60
N SER A 320 11.55 9.98 -11.61
CA SER A 320 10.33 9.33 -12.12
C SER A 320 10.28 9.10 -13.64
N GLY A 321 11.44 9.06 -14.32
CA GLY A 321 11.56 9.01 -15.77
C GLY A 321 11.85 7.62 -16.37
N TRP A 322 12.11 6.60 -15.56
CA TRP A 322 12.42 5.27 -16.07
C TRP A 322 11.18 4.38 -16.08
N ARG A 323 10.66 4.12 -17.30
CA ARG A 323 9.75 3.00 -17.53
C ARG A 323 10.57 1.72 -17.38
N TYR A 324 10.43 1.06 -16.23
CA TYR A 324 10.91 -0.32 -16.05
C TYR A 324 10.00 -1.29 -16.82
#